data_AF-A0A9W9FQ52-F1
#
_entry.id   AF-A0A9W9FQ52-F1
#
_cell.length_a   1.000
_cell.length_b   1.000
_cell.length_c   1.000
_cell.angle_alpha   90.00
_cell.angle_beta   90.00
_cell.angle_gamma   90.00
#
_symmetry.space_group_name_H-M   'P 1'
#
loop_
_entity.id
_entity.type
_entity.pdbx_description
1 polymer ?
#
loop_
_entity_poly.entity_id
_entity_poly.type
_entity_poly.pdbx_seq_one_letter_code
_entity_poly.pdbx_strand_id
1 'polypeptide(L)'
;MSFHASATSIELEDDYVLKAVLRDEDGDEQESTLDLNDILGNNDGNYDFNCYFTTAPNEILLLGGENFKDSAQDISLNREGDDEVPILRAVLNNVDGEGVEADINLAERITNENGNLVFQ
;
A
#
# COMPACT_ATOMS: atom_id res chain seq x y z
N MET A 1 12.81 -8.67 -0.83
CA MET A 1 12.21 -9.40 0.31
C MET A 1 10.95 -8.65 0.70
N SER A 2 9.83 -9.34 1.01
CA SER A 2 8.63 -8.63 1.48
C SER A 2 8.93 -7.91 2.78
N PHE A 3 8.50 -6.65 2.91
CA PHE A 3 8.95 -5.78 4.00
C PHE A 3 8.60 -6.34 5.40
N HIS A 4 7.41 -6.93 5.54
CA HIS A 4 6.90 -7.44 6.81
C HIS A 4 7.77 -8.53 7.45
N ALA A 5 8.48 -9.34 6.64
CA ALA A 5 9.36 -10.38 7.15
C ALA A 5 10.61 -9.84 7.87
N SER A 6 10.97 -8.58 7.60
CA SER A 6 12.13 -7.88 8.16
C SER A 6 11.75 -6.67 9.01
N ALA A 7 10.45 -6.41 9.17
CA ALA A 7 9.95 -5.26 9.90
C ALA A 7 9.80 -5.59 11.39
N THR A 8 10.22 -4.67 12.25
CA THR A 8 10.03 -4.78 13.70
C THR A 8 8.72 -4.11 14.15
N SER A 9 8.27 -3.09 13.42
CA SER A 9 6.97 -2.45 13.59
C SER A 9 6.36 -2.17 12.24
N ILE A 10 5.04 -2.30 12.14
CA ILE A 10 4.24 -1.95 10.96
C ILE A 10 2.96 -1.30 11.46
N GLU A 11 2.73 -0.06 11.08
CA GLU A 11 1.61 0.76 11.51
C GLU A 11 1.06 1.54 10.30
N LEU A 12 -0.23 1.90 10.39
CA LEU A 12 -0.87 2.78 9.43
C LEU A 12 -1.09 4.13 10.12
N GLU A 13 -0.45 5.17 9.60
CA GLU A 13 -0.56 6.55 10.06
C GLU A 13 -1.48 7.33 9.11
N ASP A 14 -2.34 8.20 9.67
CA ASP A 14 -3.31 9.00 8.93
C ASP A 14 -4.23 8.21 7.97
N ASP A 15 -4.43 6.91 8.21
CA ASP A 15 -5.23 5.97 7.41
C ASP A 15 -4.69 5.61 6.01
N TYR A 16 -3.61 6.23 5.54
CA TYR A 16 -3.04 5.95 4.21
C TYR A 16 -1.50 5.96 4.16
N VAL A 17 -0.82 6.33 5.23
CA VAL A 17 0.65 6.31 5.28
C VAL A 17 1.10 5.01 5.96
N LEU A 18 1.71 4.11 5.20
CA LEU A 18 2.33 2.92 5.74
C LEU A 18 3.64 3.31 6.43
N LYS A 19 3.74 3.04 7.72
CA LYS A 19 4.94 3.29 8.53
C LYS A 19 5.52 1.97 9.00
N ALA A 20 6.81 1.75 8.77
CA ALA A 20 7.49 0.55 9.23
C ALA A 20 8.89 0.85 9.76
N VAL A 21 9.31 0.11 10.78
CA VAL A 21 10.71 0.06 11.22
C VAL A 21 11.35 -1.15 10.56
N LEU A 22 12.30 -0.90 9.66
CA LEU A 22 12.92 -1.89 8.78
C LEU A 22 14.41 -2.02 9.08
N ARG A 23 14.91 -3.25 8.97
CA ARG A 23 16.34 -3.53 9.08
C ARG A 23 17.05 -3.34 7.74
N ASP A 24 18.21 -2.70 7.74
CA ASP A 24 19.08 -2.52 6.59
C ASP A 24 20.07 -3.71 6.40
N GLU A 25 20.95 -3.62 5.40
CA GLU A 25 21.93 -4.67 5.09
C GLU A 25 23.06 -4.80 6.13
N ASP A 26 23.38 -3.71 6.82
CA ASP A 26 24.36 -3.66 7.91
C ASP A 26 23.75 -4.19 9.23
N GLY A 27 22.43 -4.29 9.27
CA GLY A 27 21.67 -4.83 10.38
C GLY A 27 21.15 -3.78 11.34
N ASP A 28 21.23 -2.51 11.00
CA ASP A 28 20.67 -1.39 11.75
C ASP A 28 19.17 -1.24 11.42
N GLU A 29 18.40 -0.70 12.36
CA GLU A 29 16.97 -0.47 12.20
C GLU A 29 16.72 1.01 11.88
N GLN A 30 15.88 1.27 10.88
CA GLN A 30 15.47 2.62 10.53
C GLN A 30 13.97 2.69 10.24
N GLU A 31 13.40 3.86 10.49
CA GLU A 31 12.00 4.15 10.21
C GLU A 31 11.84 4.56 8.74
N SER A 32 10.92 3.92 8.04
CA SER A 32 10.54 4.24 6.67
C SER A 32 9.03 4.42 6.59
N THR A 33 8.60 5.41 5.82
CA THR A 33 7.19 5.64 5.50
C THR A 33 6.97 5.52 3.99
N LEU A 34 5.77 5.11 3.60
CA LEU A 34 5.33 5.03 2.22
C LEU A 34 3.88 5.48 2.14
N ASP A 35 3.60 6.47 1.29
CA ASP A 35 2.24 6.91 1.03
C ASP A 35 1.54 5.86 0.16
N LEU A 36 0.55 5.15 0.73
CA LEU A 36 -0.23 4.16 -0.01
C LEU A 36 -1.14 4.82 -1.03
N ASN A 37 -1.52 6.08 -0.80
CA ASN A 37 -2.40 6.84 -1.69
C ASN A 37 -1.71 7.23 -3.01
N ASP A 38 -0.37 7.15 -3.08
CA ASP A 38 0.42 7.37 -4.29
C ASP A 38 0.54 6.10 -5.16
N ILE A 39 0.23 4.93 -4.60
CA ILE A 39 0.43 3.62 -5.28
C ILE A 39 -0.83 2.76 -5.37
N LEU A 40 -1.83 3.00 -4.51
CA LEU A 40 -3.14 2.35 -4.52
C LEU A 40 -4.23 3.28 -5.03
N GLY A 41 -4.99 2.76 -6.00
CA GLY A 41 -6.20 3.39 -6.51
C GLY A 41 -7.42 2.54 -6.22
N ASN A 42 -8.58 3.14 -6.43
CA ASN A 42 -9.86 2.45 -6.40
C ASN A 42 -10.37 2.23 -7.84
N ASN A 43 -10.46 0.97 -8.24
CA ASN A 43 -10.98 0.52 -9.51
C ASN A 43 -12.33 -0.19 -9.29
N ASP A 44 -13.42 0.56 -9.41
CA ASP A 44 -14.80 0.06 -9.28
C ASP A 44 -15.08 -0.71 -7.97
N GLY A 45 -14.59 -0.18 -6.84
CA GLY A 45 -14.74 -0.80 -5.52
C GLY A 45 -13.68 -1.85 -5.21
N ASN A 46 -12.58 -1.91 -5.98
CA ASN A 46 -11.47 -2.82 -5.76
C ASN A 46 -10.13 -2.07 -5.70
N TYR A 47 -9.21 -2.52 -4.86
CA TYR A 47 -7.86 -1.97 -4.84
C TYR A 47 -7.10 -2.36 -6.11
N ASP A 48 -6.40 -1.40 -6.70
CA ASP A 48 -5.58 -1.66 -7.88
C ASP A 48 -4.21 -0.96 -7.77
N PHE A 49 -3.15 -1.77 -7.86
CA PHE A 49 -1.76 -1.31 -7.92
C PHE A 49 -1.36 -0.79 -9.30
N ASN A 50 -2.14 -1.08 -10.34
CA ASN A 50 -1.81 -0.86 -11.75
C ASN A 50 -2.69 0.22 -12.41
N CYS A 51 -3.24 1.20 -11.68
CA CYS A 51 -4.10 2.18 -12.33
C CYS A 51 -3.28 3.09 -13.25
N TYR A 52 -3.64 3.13 -14.53
CA TYR A 52 -2.96 3.95 -15.52
C TYR A 52 -3.50 5.40 -15.52
N PHE A 53 -2.66 6.40 -15.24
CA PHE A 53 -2.92 7.80 -15.60
C PHE A 53 -1.79 8.41 -16.43
N THR A 54 -2.01 8.55 -17.75
CA THR A 54 -1.10 9.29 -18.64
C THR A 54 -1.50 10.76 -18.71
N THR A 55 -0.56 11.67 -18.43
CA THR A 55 -0.70 13.10 -18.76
C THR A 55 0.14 13.51 -19.98
N ALA A 56 0.94 12.60 -20.55
CA ALA A 56 1.76 12.86 -21.74
C ALA A 56 1.86 11.61 -22.64
N PRO A 57 1.74 11.76 -23.97
CA PRO A 57 1.67 10.63 -24.91
C PRO A 57 2.94 9.77 -25.02
N ASN A 58 4.06 10.17 -24.40
CA ASN A 58 5.39 9.58 -24.67
C ASN A 58 6.29 9.39 -23.43
N GLU A 59 5.76 9.45 -22.20
CA GLU A 59 6.53 9.14 -21.00
C GLU A 59 6.01 7.85 -20.36
N ILE A 60 6.89 6.84 -20.24
CA ILE A 60 6.63 5.66 -19.41
C ILE A 60 6.92 6.10 -17.97
N LEU A 61 5.89 6.61 -17.30
CA LEU A 61 5.87 6.70 -15.85
C LEU A 61 5.27 5.38 -15.35
N LEU A 62 5.82 4.84 -14.27
CA LEU A 62 5.20 3.70 -13.58
C LEU A 62 3.92 4.24 -12.92
N LEU A 63 2.79 3.66 -13.29
CA LEU A 63 1.46 4.14 -12.96
C LEU A 63 0.95 3.32 -11.77
N GLY A 64 1.15 3.86 -10.58
CA GLY A 64 0.46 3.41 -9.38
C GLY A 64 -0.94 4.01 -9.35
N GLY A 65 -1.89 3.32 -8.73
CA GLY A 65 -3.18 3.95 -8.49
C GLY A 65 -3.03 5.12 -7.55
N GLU A 66 -3.59 6.26 -7.91
CA GLU A 66 -3.59 7.43 -7.02
C GLU A 66 -4.97 7.59 -6.41
N ASN A 67 -5.00 8.02 -5.15
CA ASN A 67 -6.18 8.56 -4.47
C ASN A 67 -7.30 7.55 -4.11
N PHE A 68 -6.97 6.30 -3.73
CA PHE A 68 -7.99 5.42 -3.16
C PHE A 68 -8.71 6.06 -1.96
N LYS A 69 -7.99 6.80 -1.12
CA LYS A 69 -8.52 7.36 0.14
C LYS A 69 -9.70 8.28 -0.06
N ASP A 70 -9.76 9.02 -1.18
CA ASP A 70 -10.83 9.99 -1.47
C ASP A 70 -12.20 9.31 -1.62
N SER A 71 -12.18 8.00 -1.88
CA SER A 71 -13.37 7.16 -2.08
C SER A 71 -13.43 6.00 -1.09
N ALA A 72 -12.55 5.98 -0.09
CA ALA A 72 -12.43 4.91 0.89
C ALA A 72 -13.00 5.32 2.26
N GLN A 73 -13.54 4.35 2.97
CA GLN A 73 -14.06 4.50 4.33
C GLN A 73 -13.61 3.29 5.17
N ASP A 74 -13.59 3.45 6.51
CA ASP A 74 -13.24 2.37 7.45
C ASP A 74 -11.90 1.68 7.13
N ILE A 75 -10.89 2.47 6.76
CA ILE A 75 -9.57 1.96 6.38
C ILE A 75 -8.88 1.38 7.62
N SER A 76 -8.37 0.16 7.52
CA SER A 76 -7.63 -0.50 8.59
C SER A 76 -6.57 -1.44 8.05
N LEU A 77 -5.46 -1.55 8.78
CA LEU A 77 -4.39 -2.51 8.50
C LEU A 77 -4.46 -3.66 9.50
N ASN A 78 -4.55 -4.89 9.00
CA ASN A 78 -4.54 -6.10 9.81
C ASN A 78 -3.39 -7.01 9.40
N ARG A 79 -2.85 -7.76 10.37
CA ARG A 79 -1.88 -8.83 10.11
C ARG A 79 -2.59 -10.17 10.17
N GLU A 80 -2.58 -10.91 9.07
CA GLU A 80 -3.37 -12.13 8.92
C GLU A 80 -2.50 -13.34 8.57
N GLY A 81 -2.89 -14.51 9.09
CA GLY A 81 -2.18 -15.78 8.88
C GLY A 81 -0.96 -15.99 9.78
N ASP A 82 -0.32 -17.15 9.63
CA ASP A 82 0.88 -17.53 10.40
C ASP A 82 2.09 -16.64 10.05
N ASP A 83 2.13 -16.10 8.83
CA ASP A 83 3.21 -15.23 8.34
C ASP A 83 2.95 -13.73 8.65
N GLU A 84 1.90 -13.41 9.42
CA GLU A 84 1.53 -12.04 9.80
C GLU A 84 1.44 -11.06 8.60
N VAL A 85 0.83 -11.53 7.51
CA VAL A 85 0.77 -10.81 6.24
C VAL A 85 -0.02 -9.50 6.41
N PRO A 86 0.53 -8.33 6.01
CA PRO A 86 -0.14 -7.04 6.15
C PRO A 86 -1.23 -6.86 5.09
N ILE A 87 -2.49 -7.00 5.51
CA ILE A 87 -3.69 -6.81 4.68
C ILE A 87 -4.31 -5.45 5.00
N LEU A 88 -4.40 -4.58 3.99
CA LEU A 88 -5.15 -3.33 4.06
C LEU A 88 -6.61 -3.62 3.70
N ARG A 89 -7.55 -3.18 4.54
CA ARG A 89 -9.00 -3.31 4.33
C ARG A 89 -9.66 -1.95 4.34
N ALA A 90 -10.62 -1.71 3.45
CA ALA A 90 -11.48 -0.53 3.48
C ALA A 90 -12.79 -0.80 2.74
N VAL A 91 -13.74 0.13 2.86
CA VAL A 91 -14.93 0.21 2.01
C VAL A 91 -14.66 1.22 0.89
N LEU A 92 -14.56 0.75 -0.36
CA LEU A 92 -14.28 1.56 -1.53
C LEU A 92 -15.55 1.80 -2.35
N ASN A 93 -15.81 3.03 -2.79
CA ASN A 93 -16.97 3.31 -3.63
C ASN A 93 -16.79 2.79 -5.06
N ASN A 94 -17.75 2.03 -5.58
CA ASN A 94 -17.79 1.60 -6.98
C ASN A 94 -18.24 2.75 -7.92
N VAL A 95 -18.34 2.50 -9.23
CA VAL A 95 -18.75 3.53 -10.21
C VAL A 95 -20.18 4.04 -10.01
N ASP A 96 -21.03 3.24 -9.34
CA ASP A 96 -22.41 3.60 -8.98
C ASP A 96 -22.48 4.37 -7.65
N GLY A 97 -21.34 4.56 -6.96
CA GLY A 97 -21.24 5.24 -5.66
C GLY A 97 -21.62 4.36 -4.47
N GLU A 98 -21.76 3.05 -4.67
CA GLU A 98 -22.00 2.08 -3.59
C GLU A 98 -20.68 1.66 -2.95
N GLY A 99 -20.64 1.63 -1.62
CA GLY A 99 -19.47 1.17 -0.86
C GLY A 99 -19.31 -0.34 -0.93
N VAL A 100 -18.15 -0.81 -1.37
CA VAL A 100 -17.77 -2.21 -1.52
C VAL A 100 -16.61 -2.52 -0.58
N GLU A 101 -16.74 -3.58 0.22
CA GLU A 101 -15.62 -4.06 1.04
C GLU A 101 -14.49 -4.57 0.14
N ALA A 102 -13.30 -4.01 0.32
CA ALA A 102 -12.11 -4.36 -0.43
C ALA A 102 -10.95 -4.65 0.53
N ASP A 103 -10.12 -5.61 0.14
CA ASP A 103 -8.87 -5.91 0.83
C ASP A 103 -7.72 -6.12 -0.16
N ILE A 104 -6.51 -5.79 0.27
CA ILE A 104 -5.30 -5.97 -0.54
C ILE A 104 -4.10 -6.33 0.33
N ASN A 105 -3.27 -7.23 -0.19
CA ASN A 105 -2.05 -7.65 0.47
C ASN A 105 -0.89 -6.73 0.07
N LEU A 106 -0.44 -5.90 1.02
CA LEU A 106 0.65 -4.94 0.80
C LEU A 106 1.98 -5.63 0.52
N ALA A 107 2.19 -6.84 1.03
CA ALA A 107 3.42 -7.59 0.85
C ALA A 107 3.64 -8.14 -0.57
N GLU A 108 2.63 -8.04 -1.45
CA GLU A 108 2.72 -8.48 -2.85
C GLU A 108 3.59 -7.54 -3.69
N ARG A 109 3.57 -6.23 -3.38
CA ARG A 109 4.23 -5.19 -4.19
C ARG A 109 5.13 -4.26 -3.39
N ILE A 110 5.07 -4.30 -2.06
CA ILE A 110 5.95 -3.49 -1.20
C ILE A 110 7.06 -4.38 -0.63
N THR A 111 8.29 -3.92 -0.78
CA THR A 111 9.50 -4.61 -0.32
C THR A 111 10.32 -3.73 0.61
N ASN A 112 11.19 -4.36 1.40
CA ASN A 112 12.25 -3.67 2.11
C ASN A 112 13.51 -3.67 1.24
N GLU A 113 13.93 -2.49 0.78
CA GLU A 113 15.20 -2.25 0.12
C GLU A 113 16.14 -1.44 1.02
N ASN A 114 17.09 -2.14 1.64
CA ASN A 114 18.09 -1.56 2.54
C ASN A 114 17.50 -0.64 3.62
N GLY A 115 16.47 -1.13 4.29
CA GLY A 115 15.71 -0.44 5.33
C GLY A 115 14.67 0.57 4.81
N ASN A 116 14.35 0.58 3.51
CA ASN A 116 13.37 1.51 2.93
C ASN A 116 12.18 0.73 2.34
N LEU A 117 10.96 1.24 2.56
CA LEU A 117 9.75 0.75 1.90
C LEU A 117 9.78 1.16 0.43
N VAL A 118 9.79 0.18 -0.47
CA VAL A 118 9.81 0.41 -1.92
C VAL A 118 8.67 -0.34 -2.59
N PHE A 119 7.91 0.35 -3.43
CA PHE A 119 6.94 -0.25 -4.33
C PHE A 119 7.66 -0.78 -5.59
N GLN A 120 7.49 -2.07 -5.87
CA GLN A 120 8.01 -2.76 -7.06
C GLN A 120 6.86 -3.31 -7.85
#